data_AF-A0ABD3PUC7-F1
#
_entry.id   AF-A0ABD3PUC7-F1
#
_cell.length_a   1.000
_cell.length_b   1.000
_cell.length_c   1.000
_cell.angle_alpha   90.00
_cell.angle_beta   90.00
_cell.angle_gamma   90.00
#
_symmetry.space_group_name_H-M   'P 1'
#
loop_
_entity.id
_entity.type
_entity.pdbx_description
1 polymer ?
#
loop_
_entity_poly.entity_id
_entity_poly.type
_entity_poly.pdbx_seq_one_letter_code
_entity_poly.pdbx_strand_id
1 'polypeptide(L)'
;MFVECVRKAQAALTKLRSFVLLQTTKYRGQYADNDNQFKVKLCGAPCAEPCCWMGSMICFPCAQYKLRHMALNHVSPGSGWSNYTCCQSMFGGCCCIQPGNLGEDSCPQCCMCCEACCCPGMAVSASQGVIMQHYNLGLDEDDVRLIRCNNCLQFLAVCASCLNICIDFEGDDAIVQCINLVADITFCCVSGCMTARTYHEMKEREKEAPEQFQMQR
;
A
#
# COMPACT_ATOMS: atom_id res chain seq x y z
N MET A 1 33.31 7.89 1.62
CA MET A 1 32.60 9.18 1.45
C MET A 1 31.60 9.15 0.29
N PHE A 2 32.00 9.01 -0.98
CA PHE A 2 31.05 9.01 -2.12
C PHE A 2 30.08 7.82 -2.11
N VAL A 3 30.55 6.61 -1.78
CA VAL A 3 29.70 5.40 -1.66
C VAL A 3 28.71 5.50 -0.49
N GLU A 4 29.14 6.10 0.64
CA GLU A 4 28.28 6.35 1.81
C GLU A 4 27.18 7.36 1.47
N CYS A 5 27.54 8.44 0.76
CA CYS A 5 26.61 9.47 0.30
C CYS A 5 25.60 8.91 -0.72
N VAL A 6 26.05 8.09 -1.68
CA VAL A 6 25.15 7.41 -2.64
C VAL A 6 24.22 6.43 -1.93
N ARG A 7 24.71 5.69 -0.91
CA ARG A 7 23.87 4.77 -0.11
C ARG A 7 22.85 5.52 0.74
N LYS A 8 23.26 6.62 1.41
CA LYS A 8 22.36 7.51 2.17
C LYS A 8 21.32 8.18 1.25
N ALA A 9 21.72 8.61 0.05
CA ALA A 9 20.83 9.16 -0.97
C ALA A 9 19.87 8.12 -1.56
N GLN A 10 20.32 6.90 -1.85
CA GLN A 10 19.44 5.80 -2.30
C GLN A 10 18.47 5.37 -1.20
N ALA A 11 18.89 5.33 0.07
CA ALA A 11 18.00 5.09 1.19
C ALA A 11 16.95 6.20 1.30
N ALA A 12 17.35 7.47 1.26
CA ALA A 12 16.43 8.61 1.25
C ALA A 12 15.47 8.60 0.04
N LEU A 13 15.94 8.21 -1.16
CA LEU A 13 15.13 8.07 -2.38
C LEU A 13 14.16 6.88 -2.29
N THR A 14 14.56 5.76 -1.71
CA THR A 14 13.68 4.61 -1.45
C THR A 14 12.61 4.97 -0.43
N LYS A 15 12.96 5.78 0.57
CA LYS A 15 12.02 6.34 1.55
C LYS A 15 11.08 7.36 0.93
N LEU A 16 11.55 8.19 -0.01
CA LEU A 16 10.72 9.08 -0.81
C LEU A 16 9.70 8.29 -1.65
N ARG A 17 10.04 7.07 -2.10
CA ARG A 17 9.10 6.17 -2.79
C ARG A 17 8.06 5.56 -1.84
N SER A 18 8.45 5.23 -0.60
CA SER A 18 7.51 4.88 0.48
C SER A 18 6.69 6.07 1.00
N PHE A 19 7.19 7.31 0.84
CA PHE A 19 6.53 8.56 1.18
C PHE A 19 5.37 8.88 0.23
N VAL A 20 5.36 8.32 -0.99
CA VAL A 20 4.20 8.31 -1.90
C VAL A 20 3.12 7.35 -1.41
N LEU A 21 2.88 7.32 -0.12
CA LEU A 21 1.86 6.48 0.45
C LEU A 21 0.48 7.08 0.25
N LEU A 22 0.33 8.41 0.23
CA LEU A 22 -1.00 8.99 0.48
C LEU A 22 -1.24 10.29 -0.29
N GLN A 23 -1.19 10.23 -1.62
CA GLN A 23 -2.09 11.05 -2.46
C GLN A 23 -3.59 10.70 -2.24
N THR A 24 -3.88 9.72 -1.38
CA THR A 24 -5.24 9.30 -1.03
C THR A 24 -6.06 10.37 -0.32
N THR A 25 -5.53 11.49 0.20
CA THR A 25 -6.41 12.57 0.69
C THR A 25 -7.31 13.12 -0.41
N LYS A 26 -6.82 13.17 -1.66
CA LYS A 26 -7.62 13.67 -2.79
C LYS A 26 -8.68 12.67 -3.25
N TYR A 27 -8.36 11.37 -3.25
CA TYR A 27 -9.30 10.32 -3.67
C TYR A 27 -10.24 9.86 -2.54
N ARG A 28 -9.80 9.88 -1.27
CA ARG A 28 -10.61 9.48 -0.11
C ARG A 28 -11.63 10.53 0.31
N GLY A 29 -11.45 11.79 -0.08
CA GLY A 29 -12.48 12.82 0.10
C GLY A 29 -13.79 12.45 -0.60
N GLN A 30 -13.75 11.69 -1.69
CA GLN A 30 -14.95 11.21 -2.39
C GLN A 30 -15.69 10.07 -1.66
N TYR A 31 -15.03 9.37 -0.73
CA TYR A 31 -15.60 8.24 0.02
C TYR A 31 -15.82 8.59 1.50
N ALA A 32 -15.63 9.85 1.89
CA ALA A 32 -15.79 10.30 3.27
C ALA A 32 -17.26 10.33 3.74
N ASP A 33 -18.22 10.36 2.80
CA ASP A 33 -19.66 10.47 3.06
C ASP A 33 -20.42 9.16 2.76
N ASN A 34 -19.69 8.04 2.65
CA ASN A 34 -20.32 6.76 2.39
C ASN A 34 -20.75 6.08 3.69
N ASP A 35 -22.04 5.72 3.78
CA ASP A 35 -22.61 4.97 4.91
C ASP A 35 -22.05 3.54 5.02
N ASN A 36 -21.59 2.95 3.90
CA ASN A 36 -21.06 1.60 3.88
C ASN A 36 -19.63 1.57 4.41
N GLN A 37 -19.43 0.94 5.57
CA GLN A 37 -18.10 0.74 6.17
C GLN A 37 -17.59 -0.68 5.91
N PHE A 38 -16.27 -0.87 6.05
CA PHE A 38 -15.69 -2.22 6.06
C PHE A 38 -16.20 -3.03 7.26
N LYS A 39 -16.34 -4.34 7.10
CA LYS A 39 -16.81 -5.25 8.17
C LYS A 39 -15.86 -5.25 9.37
N VAL A 40 -14.56 -5.04 9.13
CA VAL A 40 -13.52 -4.98 10.16
C VAL A 40 -12.82 -3.63 10.12
N LYS A 41 -12.70 -3.00 11.30
CA LYS A 41 -11.90 -1.77 11.50
C LYS A 41 -10.42 -2.07 11.30
N LEU A 42 -9.64 -1.07 10.88
CA LEU A 42 -8.21 -1.25 10.61
C LEU A 42 -7.40 -1.73 11.83
N CYS A 43 -7.75 -1.28 13.03
CA CYS A 43 -7.14 -1.77 14.27
C CYS A 43 -7.53 -3.21 14.64
N GLY A 44 -8.67 -3.71 14.15
CA GLY A 44 -9.13 -5.08 14.36
C GLY A 44 -8.65 -6.08 13.30
N ALA A 45 -8.14 -5.58 12.16
CA ALA A 45 -7.61 -6.39 11.06
C ALA A 45 -6.55 -7.43 11.48
N PRO A 46 -5.54 -7.12 12.33
CA PRO A 46 -4.55 -8.12 12.74
C PRO A 46 -5.15 -9.24 13.60
N CYS A 47 -6.24 -8.98 14.32
CA CYS A 47 -6.93 -9.99 15.10
C CYS A 47 -7.87 -10.86 14.25
N ALA A 48 -8.46 -10.28 13.19
CA ALA A 48 -9.35 -11.01 12.29
C ALA A 48 -8.59 -11.93 11.32
N GLU A 49 -7.45 -11.48 10.78
CA GLU A 49 -6.64 -12.25 9.83
C GLU A 49 -5.14 -12.17 10.16
N PRO A 50 -4.69 -12.78 11.29
CA PRO A 50 -3.31 -12.67 11.77
C PRO A 50 -2.28 -13.25 10.78
N CYS A 51 -2.63 -14.32 10.07
CA CYS A 51 -1.76 -14.94 9.07
C CYS A 51 -1.53 -14.03 7.87
N CYS A 52 -2.56 -13.32 7.41
CA CYS A 52 -2.45 -12.38 6.31
C CYS A 52 -1.59 -11.17 6.72
N TRP A 53 -1.83 -10.66 7.93
CA TRP A 53 -1.06 -9.56 8.51
C TRP A 53 0.44 -9.90 8.61
N MET A 54 0.81 -11.02 9.25
CA MET A 54 2.21 -11.45 9.34
C MET A 54 2.82 -11.74 7.96
N GLY A 55 2.07 -12.40 7.06
CA GLY A 55 2.53 -12.71 5.71
C GLY A 55 2.86 -11.47 4.88
N SER A 56 2.07 -10.40 5.06
CA SER A 56 2.32 -9.10 4.40
C SER A 56 3.55 -8.36 4.94
N MET A 57 3.92 -8.58 6.20
CA MET A 57 5.14 -8.02 6.79
C MET A 57 6.41 -8.77 6.34
N ILE A 58 6.31 -10.10 6.15
CA ILE A 58 7.46 -10.95 5.79
C ILE A 58 7.75 -10.90 4.29
N CYS A 59 6.74 -11.11 3.44
CA CYS A 59 6.87 -10.95 1.99
C CYS A 59 5.81 -10.00 1.45
N PHE A 60 6.13 -8.71 1.53
CA PHE A 60 5.26 -7.66 1.02
C PHE A 60 4.91 -7.84 -0.48
N PRO A 61 5.88 -8.10 -1.40
CA PRO A 61 5.55 -8.26 -2.81
C PRO A 61 4.65 -9.47 -3.08
N CYS A 62 4.88 -10.58 -2.39
CA CYS A 62 4.05 -11.78 -2.52
C CYS A 62 2.61 -11.53 -2.05
N ALA A 63 2.47 -10.86 -0.91
CA ALA A 63 1.16 -10.58 -0.32
C ALA A 63 0.36 -9.63 -1.22
N GLN A 64 0.98 -8.57 -1.75
CA GLN A 64 0.32 -7.66 -2.67
C GLN A 64 -0.03 -8.32 -4.00
N TYR A 65 0.87 -9.13 -4.57
CA TYR A 65 0.59 -9.88 -5.80
C TYR A 65 -0.66 -10.77 -5.66
N LYS A 66 -0.72 -11.55 -4.56
CA LYS A 66 -1.88 -12.40 -4.27
C LYS A 66 -3.14 -11.58 -4.01
N LEU A 67 -3.06 -10.56 -3.15
CA LEU A 67 -4.20 -9.71 -2.81
C LEU A 67 -4.80 -9.05 -4.05
N ARG A 68 -3.94 -8.51 -4.93
CA ARG A 68 -4.38 -7.84 -6.15
C ARG A 68 -5.05 -8.78 -7.13
N HIS A 69 -4.48 -9.96 -7.33
CA HIS A 69 -5.10 -10.99 -8.16
C HIS A 69 -6.47 -11.39 -7.62
N MET A 70 -6.59 -11.62 -6.31
CA MET A 70 -7.87 -11.93 -5.70
C MET A 70 -8.85 -10.76 -5.86
N ALA A 71 -8.41 -9.51 -5.66
CA ALA A 71 -9.28 -8.33 -5.75
C ALA A 71 -9.83 -8.12 -7.17
N LEU A 72 -9.00 -8.32 -8.20
CA LEU A 72 -9.42 -8.22 -9.60
C LEU A 72 -10.42 -9.32 -9.97
N ASN A 73 -10.18 -10.56 -9.56
CA ASN A 73 -11.10 -11.66 -9.81
C ASN A 73 -12.39 -11.53 -9.00
N HIS A 74 -12.34 -10.89 -7.83
CA HIS A 74 -13.51 -10.61 -7.01
C HIS A 74 -14.44 -9.58 -7.66
N VAL A 75 -13.88 -8.52 -8.27
CA VAL A 75 -14.65 -7.49 -9.00
C VAL A 75 -15.08 -7.97 -10.38
N SER A 76 -14.26 -8.77 -11.06
CA SER A 76 -14.51 -9.26 -12.42
C SER A 76 -14.16 -10.75 -12.52
N PRO A 77 -15.13 -11.63 -12.23
CA PRO A 77 -14.95 -13.08 -12.24
C PRO A 77 -14.42 -13.57 -13.60
N GLY A 78 -13.34 -14.36 -13.59
CA GLY A 78 -12.76 -14.95 -14.81
C GLY A 78 -11.86 -14.02 -15.62
N SER A 79 -11.65 -12.77 -15.18
CA SER A 79 -10.76 -11.82 -15.87
C SER A 79 -9.28 -12.08 -15.60
N GLY A 80 -8.92 -12.71 -14.48
CA GLY A 80 -7.53 -12.98 -14.11
C GLY A 80 -6.71 -11.69 -14.01
N TRP A 81 -5.77 -11.51 -14.94
CA TRP A 81 -4.90 -10.33 -15.03
C TRP A 81 -5.29 -9.34 -16.13
N SER A 82 -6.35 -9.60 -16.89
CA SER A 82 -6.73 -8.74 -18.04
C SER A 82 -7.20 -7.34 -17.63
N ASN A 83 -7.76 -7.19 -16.43
CA ASN A 83 -8.20 -5.91 -15.86
C ASN A 83 -7.15 -5.24 -14.97
N TYR A 84 -5.91 -5.73 -15.01
CA TYR A 84 -4.82 -5.14 -14.26
C TYR A 84 -4.37 -3.84 -14.91
N THR A 85 -4.32 -2.77 -14.11
CA THR A 85 -3.62 -1.53 -14.48
C THR A 85 -2.71 -1.12 -13.32
N CYS A 86 -1.51 -0.65 -13.62
CA CYS A 86 -0.51 -0.18 -12.66
C CYS A 86 -1.13 0.90 -11.79
N CYS A 87 -1.04 0.70 -10.47
CA CYS A 87 -1.62 1.57 -9.45
C CYS A 87 -3.14 1.80 -9.66
N GLN A 88 -3.80 0.91 -10.41
CA GLN A 88 -5.15 0.99 -10.95
C GLN A 88 -5.50 2.35 -11.59
N SER A 89 -4.51 3.02 -12.20
CA SER A 89 -4.65 4.40 -12.72
C SER A 89 -5.07 5.46 -11.68
N MET A 90 -5.20 5.09 -10.41
CA MET A 90 -5.58 6.00 -9.32
C MET A 90 -4.48 7.02 -9.01
N PHE A 91 -3.24 6.69 -9.35
CA PHE A 91 -2.05 7.47 -9.04
C PHE A 91 -1.31 7.84 -10.34
N GLY A 92 -1.93 8.70 -11.15
CA GLY A 92 -1.30 9.24 -12.35
C GLY A 92 -0.37 10.42 -12.03
N GLY A 93 0.87 10.37 -12.54
CA GLY A 93 1.70 11.57 -12.69
C GLY A 93 2.84 11.80 -11.71
N CYS A 94 3.29 10.79 -10.94
CA CYS A 94 4.53 10.91 -10.15
C CYS A 94 5.65 10.07 -10.79
N CYS A 95 6.77 10.72 -11.13
CA CYS A 95 8.02 10.09 -11.57
C CYS A 95 7.93 9.18 -12.82
N CYS A 96 7.56 9.72 -13.98
CA CYS A 96 7.56 9.02 -15.28
C CYS A 96 6.64 7.79 -15.41
N ILE A 97 5.94 7.39 -14.34
CA ILE A 97 4.96 6.30 -14.36
C ILE A 97 3.63 6.86 -14.86
N GLN A 98 3.32 6.58 -16.13
CA GLN A 98 2.01 6.84 -16.71
C GLN A 98 1.21 5.54 -16.73
N PRO A 99 0.29 5.32 -15.77
CA PRO A 99 -0.59 4.15 -15.82
C PRO A 99 -1.36 4.16 -17.14
N GLY A 100 -1.40 3.01 -17.83
CA GLY A 100 -1.88 2.85 -19.20
C GLY A 100 -0.78 2.67 -20.25
N ASN A 101 0.49 2.97 -19.95
CA ASN A 101 1.57 3.01 -20.96
C ASN A 101 2.88 2.32 -20.52
N LEU A 102 2.85 1.49 -19.47
CA LEU A 102 4.03 0.77 -18.97
C LEU A 102 4.21 -0.65 -19.58
N GLY A 103 3.46 -0.98 -20.65
CA GLY A 103 3.45 -2.34 -21.21
C GLY A 103 2.75 -3.37 -20.32
N GLU A 104 1.86 -2.90 -19.45
CA GLU A 104 1.04 -3.73 -18.56
C GLU A 104 0.10 -4.69 -19.31
N ASP A 105 -0.33 -4.32 -20.52
CA ASP A 105 -1.11 -5.20 -21.41
C ASP A 105 -0.31 -6.43 -21.86
N SER A 106 1.01 -6.29 -22.01
CA SER A 106 1.90 -7.36 -22.46
C SER A 106 2.39 -8.25 -21.31
N CYS A 107 2.63 -7.68 -20.13
CA CYS A 107 3.08 -8.45 -18.95
C CYS A 107 2.59 -7.84 -17.62
N PRO A 108 1.33 -8.08 -17.23
CA PRO A 108 0.73 -7.49 -16.03
C PRO A 108 1.39 -8.01 -14.74
N GLN A 109 1.86 -9.26 -14.74
CA GLN A 109 2.50 -9.89 -13.58
C GLN A 109 3.84 -9.23 -13.22
N CYS A 110 4.67 -8.94 -14.23
CA CYS A 110 5.95 -8.25 -14.02
C CYS A 110 5.72 -6.82 -13.55
N CYS A 111 4.73 -6.13 -14.14
CA CYS A 111 4.32 -4.80 -13.72
C CYS A 111 3.86 -4.79 -12.25
N MET A 112 3.05 -5.77 -11.83
CA MET A 112 2.60 -5.89 -10.44
C MET A 112 3.74 -6.17 -9.47
N CYS A 113 4.68 -7.05 -9.83
CA CYS A 113 5.89 -7.27 -9.04
C CYS A 113 6.73 -5.99 -8.92
N CYS A 114 6.89 -5.24 -10.01
CA CYS A 114 7.61 -3.98 -10.01
C CYS A 114 6.91 -2.93 -9.15
N GLU A 115 5.58 -2.83 -9.21
CA GLU A 115 4.78 -1.93 -8.38
C GLU A 115 4.93 -2.28 -6.90
N ALA A 116 4.78 -3.55 -6.54
CA ALA A 116 4.89 -3.99 -5.15
C ALA A 116 6.31 -3.85 -4.57
N CYS A 117 7.36 -3.97 -5.40
CA CYS A 117 8.74 -3.79 -5.00
C CYS A 117 9.18 -2.31 -4.95
N CYS A 118 8.80 -1.51 -5.95
CA CYS A 118 9.27 -0.14 -6.10
C CYS A 118 8.39 0.87 -5.37
N CYS A 119 7.09 0.59 -5.26
CA CYS A 119 6.06 1.50 -4.75
C CYS A 119 5.06 0.78 -3.84
N PRO A 120 5.53 0.17 -2.74
CA PRO A 120 4.69 -0.69 -1.90
C PRO A 120 3.44 0.03 -1.35
N GLY A 121 3.58 1.31 -0.97
CA GLY A 121 2.45 2.12 -0.49
C GLY A 121 1.34 2.33 -1.52
N MET A 122 1.72 2.53 -2.80
CA MET A 122 0.76 2.65 -3.90
C MET A 122 0.09 1.32 -4.21
N ALA A 123 0.84 0.21 -4.17
CA ALA A 123 0.30 -1.13 -4.39
C ALA A 123 -0.82 -1.50 -3.40
N VAL A 124 -0.59 -1.27 -2.11
CA VAL A 124 -1.58 -1.53 -1.05
C VAL A 124 -2.80 -0.63 -1.21
N SER A 125 -2.56 0.66 -1.44
CA SER A 125 -3.64 1.64 -1.59
C SER A 125 -4.48 1.36 -2.83
N ALA A 126 -3.86 0.95 -3.93
CA ALA A 126 -4.55 0.59 -5.15
C ALA A 126 -5.37 -0.70 -4.99
N SER A 127 -4.80 -1.71 -4.34
CA SER A 127 -5.51 -2.97 -4.07
C SER A 127 -6.76 -2.76 -3.19
N GLN A 128 -6.63 -1.96 -2.13
CA GLN A 128 -7.77 -1.59 -1.29
C GLN A 128 -8.76 -0.69 -2.04
N GLY A 129 -8.26 0.27 -2.82
CA GLY A 129 -9.08 1.23 -3.57
C GLY A 129 -10.02 0.56 -4.58
N VAL A 130 -9.59 -0.53 -5.21
CA VAL A 130 -10.44 -1.36 -6.09
C VAL A 130 -11.69 -1.88 -5.36
N ILE A 131 -11.51 -2.41 -4.15
CA ILE A 131 -12.62 -2.94 -3.33
C ILE A 131 -13.49 -1.80 -2.79
N MET A 132 -12.87 -0.68 -2.39
CA MET A 132 -13.60 0.52 -1.96
C MET A 132 -14.48 1.08 -3.07
N GLN A 133 -13.96 1.16 -4.30
CA GLN A 133 -14.71 1.60 -5.48
C GLN A 133 -15.86 0.65 -5.80
N HIS A 134 -15.62 -0.67 -5.73
CA HIS A 134 -16.65 -1.65 -6.08
C HIS A 134 -17.85 -1.63 -5.13
N TYR A 135 -17.59 -1.53 -3.82
CA TYR A 135 -18.64 -1.57 -2.79
C TYR A 135 -19.03 -0.19 -2.23
N ASN A 136 -18.47 0.88 -2.82
CA ASN A 136 -18.61 2.25 -2.36
C ASN A 136 -18.35 2.38 -0.83
N LEU A 137 -17.22 1.83 -0.36
CA LEU A 137 -16.87 1.78 1.06
C LEU A 137 -16.23 3.09 1.52
N GLY A 138 -16.66 3.57 2.67
CA GLY A 138 -16.04 4.66 3.41
C GLY A 138 -14.86 4.22 4.26
N LEU A 139 -14.17 5.21 4.82
CA LEU A 139 -13.12 5.02 5.82
C LEU A 139 -13.58 5.59 7.15
N ASP A 140 -13.20 4.92 8.23
CA ASP A 140 -13.47 5.40 9.57
C ASP A 140 -12.53 6.57 9.93
N GLU A 141 -12.94 7.42 10.88
CA GLU A 141 -12.06 8.49 11.38
C GLU A 141 -10.73 7.97 11.92
N ASP A 142 -10.77 6.83 12.60
CA ASP A 142 -9.58 6.17 13.16
C ASP A 142 -8.61 5.74 12.06
N ASP A 143 -9.12 5.28 10.91
CA ASP A 143 -8.32 4.93 9.74
C ASP A 143 -7.58 6.17 9.24
N VAL A 144 -8.29 7.29 9.10
CA VAL A 144 -7.72 8.56 8.63
C VAL A 144 -6.63 9.06 9.58
N ARG A 145 -6.85 8.96 10.90
CA ARG A 145 -5.86 9.37 11.92
C ARG A 145 -4.59 8.52 11.85
N LEU A 146 -4.71 7.18 11.81
CA LEU A 146 -3.57 6.28 11.75
C LEU A 146 -2.73 6.50 10.49
N ILE A 147 -3.43 6.75 9.39
CA ILE A 147 -2.83 6.96 8.07
C ILE A 147 -2.11 8.31 7.98
N ARG A 148 -2.69 9.37 8.57
CA ARG A 148 -2.00 10.67 8.73
C ARG A 148 -0.79 10.56 9.65
N CYS A 149 -0.87 9.77 10.72
CA CYS A 149 0.25 9.52 11.63
C CYS A 149 1.41 8.85 10.88
N ASN A 150 1.13 7.78 10.13
CA ASN A 150 2.13 7.09 9.33
C ASN A 150 2.79 8.01 8.28
N ASN A 151 2.00 8.87 7.61
CA ASN A 151 2.54 9.90 6.73
C ASN A 151 3.48 10.88 7.44
N CYS A 152 3.08 11.37 8.61
CA CYS A 152 3.88 12.31 9.38
C CYS A 152 5.23 11.68 9.75
N LEU A 153 5.23 10.42 10.20
CA LEU A 153 6.46 9.69 10.52
C LEU A 153 7.35 9.45 9.30
N GLN A 154 6.77 9.13 8.15
CA GLN A 154 7.54 8.99 6.92
C GLN A 154 8.12 10.32 6.43
N PHE A 155 7.39 11.43 6.62
CA PHE A 155 7.90 12.77 6.30
C PHE A 155 9.09 13.11 7.19
N LEU A 156 8.95 12.87 8.49
CA LEU A 156 10.01 13.08 9.47
C LEU A 156 11.25 12.22 9.16
N ALA A 157 11.07 10.97 8.75
CA ALA A 157 12.17 10.09 8.36
C ALA A 157 12.92 10.60 7.12
N VAL A 158 12.19 11.09 6.10
CA VAL A 158 12.80 11.71 4.92
C VAL A 158 13.53 13.00 5.30
N CYS A 159 12.90 13.90 6.06
CA CYS A 159 13.52 15.14 6.51
C CYS A 159 14.78 14.88 7.35
N ALA A 160 14.73 13.96 8.30
CA ALA A 160 15.88 13.57 9.12
C ALA A 160 17.01 13.00 8.26
N SER A 161 16.69 12.15 7.28
CA SER A 161 17.68 11.59 6.35
C SER A 161 18.31 12.65 5.44
N CYS A 162 17.53 13.63 4.98
CA CYS A 162 18.05 14.77 4.20
C CYS A 162 18.96 15.67 5.04
N LEU A 163 18.55 16.02 6.27
CA LEU A 163 19.34 16.84 7.18
C LEU A 163 20.68 16.18 7.52
N ASN A 164 20.68 14.87 7.72
CA ASN A 164 21.89 14.08 7.98
C ASN A 164 22.86 14.01 6.79
N ILE A 165 22.38 14.20 5.56
CA ILE A 165 23.24 14.33 4.38
C ILE A 165 23.81 15.76 4.29
N CYS A 166 23.06 16.76 4.73
CA CYS A 166 23.47 18.17 4.69
C CYS A 166 24.40 18.60 5.83
N ILE A 167 24.34 17.91 6.99
CA ILE A 167 25.09 18.25 8.20
C ILE A 167 25.87 17.00 8.63
N ASP A 168 27.19 17.01 8.41
CA ASP A 168 28.07 15.87 8.71
C ASP A 168 28.53 15.96 10.19
N PHE A 169 27.63 15.55 11.11
CA PHE A 169 27.91 15.50 12.55
C PHE A 169 28.15 14.05 12.99
N GLU A 170 29.29 13.76 13.63
CA GLU A 170 29.77 12.39 13.99
C GLU A 170 28.91 11.64 15.04
N GLY A 171 27.69 12.07 15.35
CA GLY A 171 26.82 11.45 16.38
C GLY A 171 25.34 11.25 16.00
N ASP A 172 24.85 11.88 14.94
CA ASP A 172 23.40 11.91 14.64
C ASP A 172 22.93 10.72 13.80
N ASP A 173 23.85 9.94 13.22
CA ASP A 173 23.55 8.77 12.39
C ASP A 173 22.68 7.73 13.12
N ALA A 174 22.91 7.52 14.42
CA ALA A 174 22.12 6.57 15.21
C ALA A 174 20.67 7.04 15.41
N ILE A 175 20.45 8.34 15.62
CA ILE A 175 19.12 8.92 15.80
C ILE A 175 18.32 8.83 14.50
N VAL A 176 18.96 9.16 13.37
CA VAL A 176 18.35 9.09 12.04
C VAL A 176 17.99 7.64 11.68
N GLN A 177 18.85 6.68 12.04
CA GLN A 177 18.54 5.25 11.86
C GLN A 177 17.35 4.81 12.72
N CYS A 178 17.27 5.23 13.99
CA CYS A 178 16.13 4.95 14.86
C CYS A 178 14.82 5.52 14.30
N ILE A 179 14.81 6.77 13.83
CA ILE A 179 13.62 7.39 13.22
C ILE A 179 13.20 6.61 11.97
N ASN A 180 14.17 6.25 11.12
CA ASN A 180 13.92 5.46 9.92
C ASN A 180 13.33 4.07 10.24
N LEU A 181 13.84 3.41 11.28
CA LEU A 181 13.35 2.10 11.72
C LEU A 181 11.92 2.19 12.24
N VAL A 182 11.62 3.21 13.07
CA VAL A 182 10.26 3.43 13.59
C VAL A 182 9.27 3.71 12.44
N ALA A 183 9.68 4.50 11.44
CA ALA A 183 8.86 4.78 10.27
C ALA A 183 8.60 3.51 9.43
N ASP A 184 9.60 2.64 9.24
CA ASP A 184 9.43 1.36 8.53
C ASP A 184 8.53 0.39 9.28
N ILE A 185 8.73 0.24 10.59
CA ILE A 185 7.88 -0.63 11.41
C ILE A 185 6.43 -0.15 11.35
N THR A 186 6.22 1.17 11.51
CA THR A 186 4.87 1.74 11.43
C THR A 186 4.25 1.51 10.05
N PHE A 187 5.03 1.68 9.00
CA PHE A 187 4.58 1.41 7.63
C PHE A 187 4.19 -0.04 7.41
N CYS A 188 5.04 -1.00 7.80
CA CYS A 188 4.77 -2.43 7.69
C CYS A 188 3.52 -2.82 8.48
N CYS A 189 3.34 -2.28 9.69
CA CYS A 189 2.15 -2.52 10.50
C CYS A 189 0.89 -1.98 9.82
N VAL A 190 0.88 -0.71 9.41
CA VAL A 190 -0.31 -0.07 8.82
C VAL A 190 -0.66 -0.69 7.46
N SER A 191 0.34 -0.91 6.60
CA SER A 191 0.14 -1.54 5.29
C SER A 191 -0.33 -2.99 5.41
N GLY A 192 0.17 -3.73 6.41
CA GLY A 192 -0.31 -5.06 6.72
C GLY A 192 -1.75 -5.06 7.22
N CYS A 193 -2.13 -4.10 8.07
CA CYS A 193 -3.53 -3.95 8.50
C CYS A 193 -4.46 -3.64 7.32
N MET A 194 -4.05 -2.76 6.40
CA MET A 194 -4.82 -2.44 5.19
C MET A 194 -5.01 -3.67 4.29
N THR A 195 -3.95 -4.45 4.13
CA THR A 195 -3.95 -5.71 3.36
C THR A 195 -4.87 -6.75 4.00
N ALA A 196 -4.73 -7.00 5.30
CA ALA A 196 -5.52 -7.98 6.04
C ALA A 196 -7.01 -7.60 6.08
N ARG A 197 -7.33 -6.32 6.27
CA ARG A 197 -8.70 -5.80 6.20
C ARG A 197 -9.33 -6.04 4.83
N THR A 198 -8.61 -5.70 3.76
CA THR A 198 -9.10 -5.87 2.38
C THR A 198 -9.32 -7.36 2.08
N TYR A 199 -8.40 -8.22 2.50
CA TYR A 199 -8.54 -9.67 2.36
C TYR A 199 -9.77 -10.21 3.12
N HIS A 200 -9.96 -9.78 4.36
CA HIS A 200 -11.10 -10.20 5.17
C HIS A 200 -12.43 -9.75 4.55
N GLU A 201 -12.49 -8.51 4.04
CA GLU A 201 -13.67 -7.96 3.38
C GLU A 201 -14.09 -8.81 2.18
N MET A 202 -13.13 -9.18 1.32
CA MET A 202 -13.39 -10.03 0.16
C MET A 202 -13.87 -11.42 0.60
N LYS A 203 -13.17 -12.05 1.54
CA LYS A 203 -13.51 -13.37 2.09
C LYS A 203 -14.91 -13.42 2.71
N GLU A 204 -15.32 -12.38 3.44
CA GLU A 204 -16.65 -12.30 4.03
C GLU A 204 -17.74 -12.06 2.98
N ARG A 205 -17.45 -11.30 1.93
CA ARG A 205 -18.41 -11.06 0.83
C ARG A 205 -18.52 -12.24 -0.13
N GLU A 206 -17.46 -13.03 -0.30
CA GLU A 206 -17.49 -14.29 -1.05
C GLU A 206 -18.42 -15.32 -0.39
N LYS A 207 -18.46 -15.38 0.94
CA LYS A 207 -19.38 -16.26 1.67
C LYS A 207 -20.85 -15.90 1.42
N GLU A 208 -21.12 -14.63 1.16
CA GLU A 208 -22.46 -14.10 0.88
C GLU A 208 -22.81 -14.17 -0.62
N ALA A 209 -21.84 -14.41 -1.49
CA ALA A 209 -22.05 -14.46 -2.94
C ALA A 209 -22.64 -15.82 -3.37
N PRO A 210 -23.62 -15.83 -4.31
CA PRO A 210 -24.15 -17.07 -4.87
C PRO A 210 -23.05 -17.86 -5.60
N GLU A 211 -23.12 -19.20 -5.58
CA GLU A 211 -22.06 -20.15 -6.01
C GLU A 211 -21.40 -19.81 -7.37
N GLN A 212 -22.15 -19.22 -8.30
CA GLN A 212 -21.65 -18.80 -9.62
C GLN A 212 -20.54 -17.73 -9.60
N PHE A 213 -20.37 -17.00 -8.49
CA PHE A 213 -19.34 -15.97 -8.32
C PHE A 213 -18.24 -16.36 -7.33
N GLN A 214 -18.29 -17.57 -6.77
CA GLN A 214 -17.24 -18.04 -5.87
C GLN A 214 -15.97 -18.30 -6.68
N MET A 215 -14.86 -17.67 -6.27
CA MET A 215 -13.56 -17.89 -6.92
C MET A 215 -13.20 -19.38 -6.84
N GLN A 216 -12.94 -20.02 -7.98
CA GLN A 216 -12.36 -21.37 -8.02
C GLN A 216 -10.99 -21.32 -7.34
N ARG A 217 -10.93 -21.92 -6.14
CA ARG A 217 -9.79 -21.88 -5.24
C ARG A 217 -8.65 -22.78 -5.72
#